data_AF-A0A068QS58-F1
#
_entry.id   AF-A0A068QS58-F1
#
_cell.length_a   1.000
_cell.length_b   1.000
_cell.length_c   1.000
_cell.angle_alpha   90.00
_cell.angle_beta   90.00
_cell.angle_gamma   90.00
#
_symmetry.space_group_name_H-M   'P 1'
#
loop_
_entity.id
_entity.type
_entity.pdbx_description
1 polymer ?
#
loop_
_entity_poly.entity_id
_entity_poly.type
_entity_poly.pdbx_seq_one_letter_code
_entity_poly.pdbx_strand_id
1 'polypeptide(L)' 'MSCPPTLAPSEIMRRIKGRTANKLFEEFAHLKKRYRGQHFWGRGYFCATVGQLTEEMIKAYLEHHFEPNPNDNFRLDN' A
#
# COMPACT_ATOMS: atom_id res chain seq x y z
N MET A 1 -5.51 2.98 1.83
CA MET A 1 -4.60 2.67 2.94
C MET A 1 -3.33 3.46 2.70
N SER A 2 -2.92 4.31 3.65
CA SER A 2 -1.62 4.96 3.58
C SER A 2 -0.60 4.09 4.31
N CYS A 3 0.54 3.82 3.69
CA CYS A 3 1.60 2.99 4.25
C CYS A 3 2.98 3.57 3.90
N PRO A 4 4.00 3.37 4.74
CA PRO A 4 5.36 3.75 4.41
C PRO A 4 5.82 3.10 3.10
N PRO A 5 6.54 3.82 2.22
CA PRO A 5 7.00 3.29 0.94
C PRO A 5 8.05 2.17 1.09
N THR A 6 8.68 2.09 2.27
CA THR A 6 9.64 1.03 2.61
C THR A 6 8.98 -0.31 2.92
N LEU A 7 7.65 -0.34 3.08
CA LEU A 7 6.93 -1.54 3.44
C LEU A 7 6.27 -2.16 2.20
N ALA A 8 6.70 -3.36 1.83
CA ALA A 8 6.16 -4.06 0.67
C ALA A 8 4.64 -4.34 0.84
N PRO A 9 3.80 -4.18 -0.21
CA PRO A 9 2.38 -4.50 -0.15
C PRO A 9 2.08 -5.94 0.29
N SER A 10 2.93 -6.90 -0.10
CA SER A 10 2.85 -8.30 0.33
C SER A 10 2.94 -8.45 1.84
N GLU A 11 3.88 -7.74 2.46
CA GLU A 11 4.12 -7.76 3.90
C GLU A 11 2.95 -7.16 4.66
N ILE A 12 2.38 -6.07 4.15
CA ILE A 12 1.16 -5.46 4.68
C ILE A 12 0.01 -6.47 4.63
N MET A 13 -0.24 -7.07 3.47
CA MET A 13 -1.34 -8.01 3.30
C MET A 13 -1.16 -9.30 4.11
N ARG A 14 0.08 -9.76 4.30
CA ARG A 14 0.40 -10.88 5.20
C ARG A 14 -0.04 -10.56 6.64
N ARG A 15 0.32 -9.38 7.14
CA ARG A 15 -0.05 -8.94 8.50
C ARG A 15 -1.56 -8.78 8.65
N ILE A 16 -2.22 -8.13 7.70
CA ILE A 16 -3.66 -7.90 7.74
C ILE A 16 -4.40 -9.22 7.72
N LYS A 17 -4.17 -10.06 6.71
CA LYS A 17 -4.87 -11.34 6.56
C LYS A 17 -4.64 -12.25 7.76
N GLY A 18 -3.40 -12.35 8.26
CA GLY A 18 -3.08 -13.17 9.42
C GLY A 18 -3.77 -12.68 10.70
N ARG A 19 -3.62 -11.38 11.04
CA ARG A 19 -4.18 -10.82 12.28
C ARG A 19 -5.71 -10.85 12.29
N THR A 20 -6.35 -10.51 11.18
CA THR A 20 -7.81 -10.52 11.10
C THR A 20 -8.37 -11.93 11.13
N ALA A 21 -7.73 -12.91 10.46
CA ALA A 21 -8.15 -14.30 10.54
C ALA A 21 -8.08 -14.83 11.99
N ASN A 22 -6.96 -14.56 12.69
CA ASN A 22 -6.80 -14.98 14.08
C ASN A 22 -7.89 -14.38 14.98
N LYS A 23 -8.11 -13.06 14.89
CA LYS A 23 -9.15 -12.38 15.67
C LYS A 23 -10.55 -12.95 15.39
N LEU A 24 -10.87 -13.21 14.13
CA LEU A 24 -12.16 -13.79 13.75
C LEU A 24 -12.33 -15.22 14.30
N PHE A 25 -11.28 -16.03 14.31
CA PHE A 25 -11.35 -17.37 14.92
C PHE A 25 -11.45 -17.35 16.44
N GLU A 26 -10.85 -16.36 17.11
CA GLU A 26 -10.98 -16.15 18.56
C GLU A 26 -12.41 -15.73 18.93
N GLU A 27 -12.96 -14.76 18.19
CA GLU A 27 -14.29 -14.19 18.47
C GLU A 27 -15.43 -15.13 18.07
N PHE A 28 -15.27 -15.90 16.99
CA PHE A 28 -16.34 -16.72 16.42
C PHE A 28 -15.92 -18.19 16.33
N ALA A 29 -16.07 -18.92 17.42
CA ALA A 29 -15.70 -20.34 17.51
C ALA A 29 -16.35 -21.24 16.43
N HIS A 30 -17.53 -20.86 15.93
CA HIS A 30 -18.20 -21.59 14.84
C HIS A 30 -17.43 -21.50 13.50
N LEU A 31 -16.64 -20.44 13.27
CA LEU A 31 -15.79 -20.31 12.08
C LEU A 31 -14.67 -21.35 12.04
N LYS A 32 -14.14 -21.79 13.19
CA LYS A 32 -13.15 -22.88 13.25
C LYS A 32 -13.72 -24.21 12.74
N LYS A 33 -15.03 -24.45 12.97
CA LYS A 33 -15.72 -25.65 12.46
C LYS A 33 -15.94 -25.57 10.94
N ARG A 34 -16.26 -24.38 10.43
CA ARG A 34 -16.50 -24.14 9.00
C ARG A 34 -15.22 -24.14 8.18
N TYR A 35 -14.16 -23.49 8.65
CA TYR A 35 -12.87 -23.38 7.97
C TYR A 35 -11.85 -24.32 8.63
N ARG A 36 -12.04 -25.63 8.40
CA ARG A 36 -11.07 -26.64 8.87
C ARG A 36 -9.70 -26.36 8.24
N GLY A 37 -8.65 -26.31 9.05
CA GLY A 37 -7.31 -25.90 8.63
C GLY A 37 -7.03 -24.39 8.74
N GLN A 38 -7.96 -23.60 9.28
CA GLN A 38 -7.77 -22.16 9.58
C GLN A 38 -7.43 -21.29 8.34
N HIS A 39 -7.77 -21.76 7.14
CA HIS A 39 -7.68 -20.97 5.92
C HIS A 39 -8.91 -20.07 5.77
N PHE A 40 -8.85 -18.88 6.38
CA PHE A 40 -9.95 -17.92 6.32
C PHE A 40 -9.96 -17.09 5.03
N TRP A 41 -8.78 -16.61 4.62
CA TRP A 41 -8.62 -15.80 3.41
C TRP A 41 -8.11 -16.64 2.23
N GLY A 42 -8.47 -16.23 1.00
CA GLY A 42 -7.86 -16.79 -0.21
C GLY A 42 -6.34 -16.55 -0.25
N ARG A 43 -5.59 -17.33 -1.03
CA ARG A 43 -4.11 -17.25 -1.06
C ARG A 43 -3.60 -15.90 -1.60
N GLY A 44 -4.22 -15.39 -2.66
CA GLY A 44 -3.81 -14.15 -3.32
C GLY A 44 -4.25 -12.87 -2.61
N TYR A 45 -3.80 -11.74 -3.15
CA TYR A 45 -4.29 -10.40 -2.86
C TYR A 45 -4.14 -9.55 -4.12
N PHE A 46 -4.94 -8.49 -4.22
CA PHE A 46 -4.83 -7.48 -5.27
C PHE A 46 -4.44 -6.16 -4.62
N CYS A 47 -3.57 -5.39 -5.28
CA CYS A 47 -3.13 -4.07 -4.84
C CYS A 47 -3.03 -3.16 -6.05
N ALA A 48 -3.57 -1.95 -5.92
CA ALA A 48 -3.44 -0.88 -6.88
C ALA A 48 -3.05 0.40 -6.14
N THR A 49 -2.25 1.23 -6.79
CA THR A 49 -1.89 2.54 -6.26
C THR A 49 -3.07 3.49 -6.42
N VAL A 50 -3.32 4.29 -5.40
CA VAL A 50 -4.26 5.40 -5.43
C VAL A 50 -3.55 6.65 -4.93
N GLY A 51 -3.53 7.70 -5.74
CA GLY A 51 -2.91 8.97 -5.41
C GLY A 51 -3.39 10.07 -6.34
N GLN A 52 -3.58 11.27 -5.78
CA GLN A 52 -3.66 12.50 -6.56
C GLN A 52 -2.26 13.08 -6.64
N LEU A 53 -1.71 13.18 -7.85
CA LEU A 53 -0.47 13.89 -8.13
C LEU A 53 -0.86 15.22 -8.76
N THR A 54 -0.61 16.33 -8.05
CA THR A 54 -0.87 17.67 -8.60
C THR A 54 0.43 18.30 -9.08
N GLU A 55 0.34 19.22 -10.04
CA GLU A 55 1.49 19.92 -10.59
C GLU A 55 2.23 20.73 -9.51
N GLU A 56 1.49 21.32 -8.57
CA GLU A 56 2.04 22.07 -7.44
C GLU A 56 2.86 21.16 -6.52
N MET A 57 2.44 19.91 -6.31
CA MET A 57 3.19 18.94 -5.51
C MET A 57 4.50 18.54 -6.18
N ILE A 58 4.49 18.37 -7.51
CA ILE A 58 5.70 18.07 -8.28
C ILE A 58 6.65 19.27 -8.21
N LYS A 59 6.15 20.48 -8.46
CA LYS A 59 6.95 21.70 -8.46
C LYS A 59 7.60 21.97 -7.10
N ALA A 60 6.82 21.88 -6.02
CA ALA A 60 7.33 22.06 -4.66
C ALA A 60 8.40 21.00 -4.30
N TYR A 61 8.22 19.75 -4.75
CA TYR A 61 9.24 18.72 -4.57
C TYR A 61 10.54 19.05 -5.31
N LEU A 62 10.45 19.50 -6.57
CA LEU A 62 11.63 19.84 -7.37
C LEU A 62 12.38 21.05 -6.80
N GLU A 63 11.67 22.13 -6.45
CA GLU A 63 12.26 23.34 -5.88
C GLU A 63 12.96 23.08 -4.53
N HIS A 64 12.43 22.17 -3.72
CA HIS A 64 13.00 21.85 -2.41
C HIS A 64 14.21 20.90 -2.48
N HIS A 65 14.29 20.06 -3.52
CA HIS A 65 15.28 18.98 -3.60
C HIS A 65 16.36 19.17 -4.67
N PHE A 66 16.21 20.15 -5.56
CA PHE A 66 17.16 20.45 -6.61
C PHE A 66 17.43 21.96 -6.70
N GLU A 67 18.70 22.34 -6.85
CA GLU A 67 19.03 23.69 -7.31
C GLU A 67 18.80 23.76 -8.83
N PRO A 68 18.17 24.83 -9.36
CA PRO A 68 17.93 24.95 -10.79
C PRO A 68 19.27 24.95 -11.54
N ASN A 69 19.53 23.90 -12.34
CA ASN A 69 20.69 23.86 -13.22
C ASN A 69 20.35 24.60 -14.52
N PRO A 70 21.07 25.70 -14.86
CA PRO A 70 20.78 26.48 -16.06
C PRO A 70 21.00 25.73 -17.39
N ASN A 71 21.63 24.54 -17.35
CA ASN A 71 21.80 23.67 -18.52
C ASN A 71 20.75 22.54 -18.60
N ASP A 72 19.78 22.48 -17.69
CA ASP A 72 18.74 21.46 -17.72
C ASP A 72 17.65 21.82 -18.75
N ASN A 73 17.44 20.93 -19.72
CA ASN A 73 16.49 21.11 -20.81
C ASN A 73 15.17 20.36 -20.57
N PHE A 74 14.92 19.87 -19.35
CA PHE A 74 13.67 19.18 -19.02
C PHE A 74 12.48 20.15 -19.12
N ARG A 75 11.71 20.02 -20.19
CA ARG A 75 10.47 20.78 -20.43
C ARG A 75 9.26 19.89 -20.13
N LEU A 76 8.36 20.40 -19.29
CA LEU A 76 7.02 19.86 -19.15
C LEU A 76 6.20 20.47 -20.28
N ASP A 77 6.14 19.77 -21.42
CA ASP A 77 5.29 20.19 -22.53
C ASP A 77 3.82 19.95 -22.15
N ASN A 78 2.98 20.97 -22.36
CA ASN A 78 1.53 20.95 -22.15
C ASN A 78 0.78 20.39 -23.37
#